data_AF-A0AA38HS38-F1
#
_entry.id   AF-A0AA38HS38-F1
#
_cell.length_a   1.000
_cell.length_b   1.000
_cell.length_c   1.000
_cell.angle_alpha   90.00
_cell.angle_beta   90.00
_cell.angle_gamma   90.00
#
_symmetry.space_group_name_H-M   'P 1'
#
loop_
_entity.id
_entity.type
_entity.pdbx_description
1 polymer ?
#
loop_
_entity_poly.entity_id
_entity_poly.type
_entity_poly.pdbx_seq_one_letter_code
_entity_poly.pdbx_strand_id
1 'polypeptide(L)'
;MAVSIKEVFKNLERNELKYTEEPQRCSYDINAQQQINGSTNFTWARDWRCNAPITRHNLNRFEMVKWLLKNGADIKLRDSYDTPLTAAVREGNLQMVKLLLKKGADVDDCDFKGVPPIIRASKENKSDILELFLKQTVNTDLVDGEGNTALVAAVRNESSDVIQCLLKYGTDVNESKNDKTPLAWAAEKGSVNSLKVLLKAGADINMLSTDGNTALGTAVRFKRLEAARYLTNNNANVCKFGAKGKTPLLWAVLNQDIAMINWLLDHGAEYIIDSVFLQAIETGNLQVVQVLEKHGTFELEADKATSSLHMALNSVDVAKYLIKRGAKVADIQISTITDLFKRNNLEMVKLLIENGARLNELDSCGETVLTTAIKKENFGMAKYFVERGANIFQFLVDNGAKITEEDQEESPKLARYYRIAQESSLRKGKTSVEIGSNQEDAKE
;
A
#
# COMPACT_ATOMS: atom_id res chain seq x y z
N MET A 1 -48.35 -14.02 32.56
CA MET A 1 -48.43 -15.50 32.51
C MET A 1 -47.39 -16.00 31.50
N ALA A 2 -46.20 -16.34 31.97
CA ALA A 2 -45.17 -16.95 31.12
C ALA A 2 -45.45 -18.44 31.04
N VAL A 3 -46.16 -18.88 30.00
CA VAL A 3 -46.31 -20.31 29.71
C VAL A 3 -44.92 -20.83 29.36
N SER A 4 -44.45 -21.84 30.09
CA SER A 4 -43.17 -22.49 29.82
C SER A 4 -43.12 -22.95 28.37
N ILE A 5 -42.02 -22.72 27.66
CA ILE A 5 -41.82 -23.19 26.28
C ILE A 5 -42.11 -24.70 26.17
N LYS A 6 -41.82 -25.49 27.22
CA LYS A 6 -42.16 -26.92 27.28
C LYS A 6 -43.66 -27.19 27.20
N GLU A 7 -44.47 -26.31 27.77
CA GLU A 7 -45.93 -26.43 27.85
C GLU A 7 -46.59 -26.00 26.53
N VAL A 8 -46.02 -24.99 25.86
CA VAL A 8 -46.37 -24.66 24.46
C VAL A 8 -46.11 -25.86 23.53
N PHE A 9 -44.95 -26.52 23.65
CA PHE A 9 -44.65 -27.73 22.85
C PHE A 9 -45.56 -28.91 23.18
N LYS A 10 -45.90 -29.10 24.46
CA LYS A 10 -46.81 -30.17 24.90
C LYS A 10 -48.22 -29.98 24.33
N ASN A 11 -48.68 -28.74 24.22
CA ASN A 11 -49.99 -28.40 23.66
C ASN A 11 -50.00 -28.52 22.13
N LEU A 12 -48.87 -28.24 21.46
CA LEU A 12 -48.71 -28.48 20.02
C LEU A 12 -48.67 -29.98 19.68
N GLU A 13 -48.02 -30.82 20.47
CA GLU A 13 -48.00 -32.29 20.28
C GLU A 13 -49.37 -32.94 20.52
N ARG A 14 -50.25 -32.31 21.32
CA ARG A 14 -51.59 -32.83 21.63
C ARG A 14 -52.66 -32.52 20.57
N ASN A 15 -52.35 -31.80 19.49
CA ASN A 15 -53.34 -31.40 18.47
C ASN A 15 -54.57 -30.66 19.04
N GLU A 16 -54.47 -30.05 20.23
CA GLU A 16 -55.61 -29.37 20.88
C GLU A 16 -55.89 -27.96 20.30
N LEU A 17 -55.03 -27.47 19.40
CA LEU A 17 -55.33 -26.31 18.56
C LEU A 17 -55.96 -26.78 17.24
N LYS A 18 -57.27 -27.03 17.28
CA LYS A 18 -58.08 -27.21 16.06
C LYS A 18 -58.01 -25.92 15.23
N TYR A 19 -57.35 -25.99 14.08
CA TYR A 19 -57.53 -24.99 13.03
C TYR A 19 -58.51 -25.54 12.00
N THR A 20 -59.64 -24.85 11.86
CA THR A 20 -60.57 -24.98 10.75
C THR A 20 -59.95 -24.28 9.53
N GLU A 21 -59.95 -24.96 8.39
CA GLU A 21 -59.51 -24.54 7.05
C GLU A 21 -58.20 -25.17 6.55
N GLU A 22 -58.34 -25.80 5.39
CA GLU A 22 -57.33 -26.58 4.65
C GLU A 22 -56.17 -25.70 4.16
N PRO A 23 -54.96 -26.27 3.99
CA PRO A 23 -53.78 -25.51 3.63
C PRO A 23 -53.80 -25.14 2.14
N GLN A 24 -54.20 -23.91 1.81
CA GLN A 24 -53.91 -23.33 0.50
C GLN A 24 -52.42 -22.95 0.42
N ARG A 25 -51.77 -23.41 -0.65
CA ARG A 25 -50.39 -23.06 -1.04
C ARG A 25 -50.20 -21.53 -1.01
N CYS A 26 -49.44 -21.01 -0.05
CA CYS A 26 -49.09 -19.59 -0.03
C CYS A 26 -47.97 -19.28 -1.04
N SER A 27 -48.36 -18.58 -2.10
CA SER A 27 -47.51 -17.85 -3.03
C SER A 27 -46.80 -16.69 -2.33
N TYR A 28 -45.56 -16.43 -2.75
CA TYR A 28 -44.75 -15.28 -2.35
C TYR A 28 -45.53 -13.96 -2.52
N ASP A 29 -45.71 -13.21 -1.44
CA ASP A 29 -46.00 -11.78 -1.57
C ASP A 29 -45.30 -10.97 -0.47
N ILE A 30 -44.29 -10.23 -0.91
CA ILE A 30 -43.51 -9.27 -0.15
C ILE A 30 -44.26 -7.95 -0.26
N ASN A 31 -45.10 -7.62 0.72
CA ASN A 31 -45.51 -6.24 1.13
C ASN A 31 -46.89 -6.25 1.79
N ALA A 32 -46.94 -6.25 3.13
CA ALA A 32 -48.13 -5.80 3.86
C ALA A 32 -47.74 -5.31 5.27
N GLN A 33 -47.14 -4.12 5.34
CA GLN A 33 -47.26 -3.27 6.53
C GLN A 33 -48.65 -2.62 6.48
N GLN A 34 -49.60 -3.09 7.29
CA GLN A 34 -50.74 -2.26 7.69
C GLN A 34 -51.26 -2.65 9.08
N GLN A 35 -51.54 -1.60 9.84
CA GLN A 35 -51.84 -1.55 11.26
C GLN A 35 -53.01 -2.46 11.66
N ILE A 36 -52.83 -3.26 12.72
CA ILE A 36 -53.93 -3.70 13.57
C ILE A 36 -53.54 -3.41 15.02
N ASN A 37 -54.38 -2.62 15.65
CA ASN A 37 -54.25 -2.08 17.00
C ASN A 37 -54.03 -3.15 18.08
N GLY A 38 -53.14 -2.84 19.03
CA GLY A 38 -53.37 -3.18 20.43
C GLY A 38 -53.29 -4.66 20.82
N SER A 39 -52.34 -5.44 20.31
CA SER A 39 -51.76 -6.55 21.08
C SER A 39 -50.46 -6.99 20.45
N THR A 40 -49.37 -6.90 21.20
CA THR A 40 -48.08 -7.52 20.86
C THR A 40 -48.22 -9.03 21.01
N ASN A 41 -48.94 -9.69 20.10
CA ASN A 41 -49.06 -11.13 20.07
C ASN A 41 -48.77 -11.66 18.67
N PHE A 42 -47.59 -12.28 18.55
CA PHE A 42 -47.29 -13.38 17.64
C PHE A 42 -47.53 -13.13 16.13
N THR A 43 -46.89 -12.10 15.55
CA THR A 43 -46.72 -12.03 14.09
C THR A 43 -45.78 -13.10 13.52
N TRP A 44 -45.05 -13.83 14.37
CA TRP A 44 -44.18 -14.94 13.96
C TRP A 44 -44.91 -16.29 13.83
N ALA A 45 -46.17 -16.39 14.24
CA ALA A 45 -46.90 -17.66 14.34
C ALA A 45 -47.87 -17.92 13.18
N ARG A 46 -47.89 -17.06 12.15
CA ARG A 46 -48.91 -17.15 11.10
C ARG A 46 -48.59 -18.14 9.97
N ASP A 47 -47.37 -18.68 9.88
CA ASP A 47 -47.08 -19.73 8.88
C ASP A 47 -45.86 -20.61 9.23
N TRP A 48 -45.87 -21.28 10.38
CA TRP A 48 -44.75 -22.17 10.78
C TRP A 48 -44.67 -23.46 9.95
N ARG A 49 -45.69 -23.75 9.13
CA ARG A 49 -45.74 -24.92 8.25
C ARG A 49 -45.23 -24.63 6.84
N CYS A 50 -45.01 -23.37 6.48
CA CYS A 50 -44.52 -22.98 5.16
C CYS A 50 -43.37 -21.95 5.27
N ASN A 51 -42.17 -22.34 4.87
CA ASN A 51 -41.10 -21.44 4.42
C ASN A 51 -40.46 -20.43 5.40
N ALA A 52 -40.68 -20.49 6.71
CA ALA A 52 -39.91 -19.63 7.61
C ALA A 52 -38.44 -20.12 7.72
N PRO A 53 -37.43 -19.35 7.24
CA PRO A 53 -36.03 -19.75 7.37
C PRO A 53 -35.62 -19.88 8.84
N ILE A 54 -34.70 -20.81 9.14
CA ILE A 54 -34.06 -20.88 10.46
C ILE A 54 -33.11 -19.69 10.57
N THR A 55 -33.65 -18.56 11.04
CA THR A 55 -32.90 -17.30 11.14
C THR A 55 -31.96 -17.28 12.33
N ARG A 56 -30.96 -16.39 12.24
CA ARG A 56 -30.01 -16.11 13.34
C ARG A 56 -30.67 -15.88 14.71
N HIS A 57 -31.84 -15.23 14.75
CA HIS A 57 -32.55 -14.90 15.99
C HIS A 57 -33.07 -16.13 16.76
N ASN A 58 -33.27 -17.26 16.08
CA ASN A 58 -33.81 -18.48 16.69
C ASN A 58 -32.72 -19.53 17.00
N LEU A 59 -31.48 -19.34 16.56
CA LEU A 59 -30.38 -20.30 16.75
C LEU A 59 -29.94 -20.46 18.21
N ASN A 60 -30.27 -19.52 19.09
CA ASN A 60 -30.06 -19.68 20.54
C ASN A 60 -31.11 -20.58 21.21
N ARG A 61 -32.19 -20.95 20.49
CA ARG A 61 -33.26 -21.81 21.02
C ARG A 61 -33.11 -23.24 20.47
N PHE A 62 -32.16 -23.99 21.02
CA PHE A 62 -31.83 -25.34 20.55
C PHE A 62 -33.05 -26.27 20.37
N GLU A 63 -33.91 -26.37 21.39
CA GLU A 63 -35.09 -27.24 21.32
C GLU A 63 -36.13 -26.77 20.29
N MET A 64 -36.24 -25.45 20.05
CA MET A 64 -37.13 -24.92 19.01
C MET A 64 -36.64 -25.33 17.62
N VAL A 65 -35.36 -25.10 17.32
CA VAL A 65 -34.79 -25.47 16.01
C VAL A 65 -34.86 -26.98 15.80
N LYS A 66 -34.57 -27.78 16.83
CA LYS A 66 -34.70 -29.24 16.78
C LYS A 66 -36.13 -29.69 16.49
N TRP A 67 -37.12 -29.03 17.09
CA TRP A 67 -38.53 -29.31 16.81
C TRP A 67 -38.92 -28.90 15.38
N LEU A 68 -38.49 -27.71 14.91
CA LEU A 68 -38.73 -27.25 13.53
C LEU A 68 -38.17 -28.23 12.49
N LEU A 69 -36.92 -28.66 12.66
CA LEU A 69 -36.27 -29.64 11.78
C LEU A 69 -36.91 -31.03 11.86
N LYS A 70 -37.55 -31.39 12.98
CA LYS A 70 -38.32 -32.64 13.09
C LYS A 70 -39.64 -32.56 12.31
N ASN A 71 -40.22 -31.37 12.19
CA ASN A 71 -41.49 -31.13 11.51
C ASN A 71 -41.34 -30.68 10.05
N GLY A 72 -40.18 -30.89 9.43
CA GLY A 72 -39.99 -30.67 8.00
C GLY A 72 -39.59 -29.24 7.60
N ALA A 73 -39.10 -28.42 8.54
CA ALA A 73 -38.49 -27.14 8.18
C ALA A 73 -37.31 -27.36 7.21
N ASP A 74 -37.28 -26.59 6.12
CA ASP A 74 -36.22 -26.69 5.12
C ASP A 74 -34.92 -26.07 5.67
N ILE A 75 -33.90 -26.92 5.77
CA ILE A 75 -32.57 -26.57 6.29
C ILE A 75 -31.77 -25.70 5.30
N LYS A 76 -32.18 -25.64 4.04
CA LYS A 76 -31.54 -24.85 2.97
C LYS A 76 -32.09 -23.44 2.87
N LEU A 77 -33.23 -23.15 3.51
CA LEU A 77 -33.82 -21.82 3.48
C LEU A 77 -32.89 -20.81 4.18
N ARG A 78 -32.39 -19.88 3.39
CA ARG A 78 -31.51 -18.80 3.83
C ARG A 78 -32.32 -17.64 4.39
N ASP A 79 -31.81 -16.99 5.42
CA ASP A 79 -32.25 -15.64 5.74
C ASP A 79 -31.55 -14.63 4.80
N SER A 80 -31.78 -13.32 4.97
CA SER A 80 -31.21 -12.30 4.07
C SER A 80 -29.68 -12.29 4.00
N TYR A 81 -29.00 -13.06 4.86
CA TYR A 81 -27.55 -13.06 4.97
C TYR A 81 -26.97 -14.50 5.01
N ASP A 82 -27.57 -15.43 5.73
CA ASP A 82 -26.91 -16.68 6.10
C ASP A 82 -27.73 -17.93 5.81
N THR A 83 -27.01 -19.03 5.60
CA THR A 83 -27.59 -20.36 5.80
C THR A 83 -27.74 -20.59 7.30
N PRO A 84 -28.67 -21.45 7.75
CA PRO A 84 -28.78 -21.80 9.17
C PRO A 84 -27.46 -22.28 9.75
N LEU A 85 -26.64 -22.97 8.93
CA LEU A 85 -25.31 -23.43 9.30
C LEU A 85 -24.31 -22.28 9.46
N THR A 86 -24.17 -21.38 8.48
CA THR A 86 -23.20 -20.26 8.57
C THR A 86 -23.54 -19.30 9.72
N ALA A 87 -24.83 -19.09 10.00
CA ALA A 87 -25.26 -18.32 11.16
C ALA A 87 -24.90 -19.03 12.49
N ALA A 88 -25.08 -20.36 12.58
CA ALA A 88 -24.70 -21.12 13.78
C ALA A 88 -23.17 -21.12 14.00
N VAL A 89 -22.40 -21.20 12.92
CA VAL A 89 -20.94 -21.06 12.94
C VAL A 89 -20.53 -19.69 13.45
N ARG A 90 -21.13 -18.61 12.94
CA ARG A 90 -20.83 -17.24 13.36
C ARG A 90 -21.06 -17.02 14.84
N GLU A 91 -22.18 -17.52 15.37
CA GLU A 91 -22.48 -17.45 16.80
C GLU A 91 -21.56 -18.34 17.66
N GLY A 92 -20.83 -19.29 17.07
CA GLY A 92 -20.03 -20.26 17.82
C GLY A 92 -20.87 -21.33 18.52
N ASN A 93 -22.11 -21.59 18.06
CA ASN A 93 -22.98 -22.56 18.70
C ASN A 93 -22.70 -23.99 18.19
N LEU A 94 -21.67 -24.63 18.74
CA LEU A 94 -21.23 -25.97 18.34
C LEU A 94 -22.34 -27.02 18.40
N GLN A 95 -23.24 -26.96 19.38
CA GLN A 95 -24.35 -27.91 19.50
C GLN A 95 -25.33 -27.74 18.36
N MET A 96 -25.63 -26.50 17.99
CA MET A 96 -26.48 -26.21 16.83
C MET A 96 -25.83 -26.67 15.53
N VAL A 97 -24.53 -26.41 15.34
CA VAL A 97 -23.78 -26.89 14.16
C VAL A 97 -23.89 -28.42 14.05
N LYS A 98 -23.64 -29.17 15.13
CA LYS A 98 -23.79 -30.63 15.16
C LYS A 98 -25.20 -31.09 14.78
N LEU A 99 -26.23 -30.40 15.28
CA LEU A 99 -27.62 -30.72 14.95
C LEU A 99 -27.92 -30.48 13.47
N LEU A 100 -27.49 -29.35 12.92
CA LEU A 100 -27.72 -28.97 11.53
C LEU A 100 -27.02 -29.94 10.56
N LEU A 101 -25.75 -30.27 10.80
CA LEU A 101 -25.02 -31.25 10.01
C LEU A 101 -25.68 -32.64 10.07
N LYS A 102 -26.10 -33.09 11.25
CA LYS A 102 -26.84 -34.35 11.41
C LYS A 102 -28.17 -34.37 10.63
N LYS A 103 -28.74 -33.20 10.37
CA LYS A 103 -29.99 -33.03 9.60
C LYS A 103 -29.76 -32.78 8.11
N GLY A 104 -28.51 -32.90 7.63
CA GLY A 104 -28.17 -32.79 6.22
C GLY A 104 -27.96 -31.36 5.74
N ALA A 105 -27.59 -30.43 6.64
CA ALA A 105 -27.06 -29.14 6.21
C ALA A 105 -25.79 -29.37 5.38
N ASP A 106 -25.72 -28.72 4.23
CA ASP A 106 -24.54 -28.74 3.38
C ASP A 106 -23.42 -27.93 4.05
N VAL A 107 -22.28 -28.59 4.28
CA VAL A 107 -21.12 -28.06 5.00
C VAL A 107 -20.30 -27.08 4.17
N ASP A 108 -20.49 -27.09 2.84
CA ASP A 108 -19.81 -26.19 1.91
C ASP A 108 -20.70 -25.01 1.47
N ASP A 109 -21.98 -25.00 1.89
CA ASP A 109 -22.94 -23.99 1.45
C ASP A 109 -22.62 -22.59 2.00
N CYS A 110 -22.21 -21.72 1.10
CA CYS A 110 -21.65 -20.41 1.41
C CYS A 110 -22.72 -19.40 1.85
N ASP A 111 -22.34 -18.42 2.68
CA ASP A 111 -23.22 -17.30 3.02
C ASP A 111 -23.46 -16.34 1.83
N PHE A 112 -24.23 -15.27 2.02
CA PHE A 112 -24.52 -14.28 0.98
C PHE A 112 -23.29 -13.57 0.39
N LYS A 113 -22.17 -13.57 1.10
CA LYS A 113 -20.89 -12.99 0.64
C LYS A 113 -20.02 -14.03 -0.06
N GLY A 114 -20.54 -15.23 -0.30
CA GLY A 114 -19.77 -16.34 -0.83
C GLY A 114 -18.71 -16.84 0.14
N VAL A 115 -18.91 -16.70 1.45
CA VAL A 115 -17.97 -17.24 2.46
C VAL A 115 -18.42 -18.63 2.88
N PRO A 116 -17.62 -19.68 2.64
CA PRO A 116 -17.90 -21.03 3.12
C PRO A 116 -17.94 -21.14 4.65
N PRO A 117 -18.70 -22.10 5.22
CA PRO A 117 -18.76 -22.31 6.68
C PRO A 117 -17.39 -22.51 7.33
N ILE A 118 -16.47 -23.26 6.70
CA ILE A 118 -15.11 -23.50 7.23
C ILE A 118 -14.28 -22.21 7.32
N ILE A 119 -14.41 -21.31 6.33
CA ILE A 119 -13.72 -20.02 6.31
C ILE A 119 -14.38 -19.07 7.32
N ARG A 120 -15.71 -19.11 7.46
CA ARG A 120 -16.42 -18.37 8.49
C ARG A 120 -15.94 -18.77 9.90
N ALA A 121 -15.81 -20.06 10.18
CA ALA A 121 -15.27 -20.55 11.46
C ALA A 121 -13.86 -20.00 11.71
N SER A 122 -13.03 -19.96 10.66
CA SER A 122 -11.67 -19.40 10.74
C SER A 122 -11.68 -17.90 11.00
N LYS A 123 -12.56 -17.13 10.35
CA LYS A 123 -12.69 -15.68 10.55
C LYS A 123 -13.17 -15.32 11.96
N GLU A 124 -14.08 -16.10 12.52
CA GLU A 124 -14.71 -15.84 13.83
C GLU A 124 -13.98 -16.53 15.00
N ASN A 125 -12.77 -17.06 14.75
CA ASN A 125 -11.92 -17.76 15.72
C ASN A 125 -12.63 -18.93 16.45
N LYS A 126 -13.37 -19.77 15.71
CA LYS A 126 -14.13 -20.92 16.24
C LYS A 126 -13.40 -22.24 16.02
N SER A 127 -12.34 -22.48 16.78
CA SER A 127 -11.47 -23.66 16.64
C SER A 127 -12.19 -25.00 16.88
N ASP A 128 -13.16 -25.04 17.78
CA ASP A 128 -13.98 -26.22 18.10
C ASP A 128 -14.91 -26.65 16.95
N ILE A 129 -15.52 -25.66 16.29
CA ILE A 129 -16.34 -25.88 15.09
C ILE A 129 -15.46 -26.25 13.90
N LEU A 130 -14.30 -25.62 13.77
CA LEU A 130 -13.35 -25.95 12.72
C LEU A 130 -12.85 -27.39 12.84
N GLU A 131 -12.53 -27.83 14.06
CA GLU A 131 -12.15 -29.21 14.33
C GLU A 131 -13.26 -30.21 13.96
N LEU A 132 -14.53 -29.85 14.20
CA LEU A 132 -15.67 -30.66 13.79
C LEU A 132 -15.71 -30.82 12.26
N PHE A 133 -15.53 -29.72 11.51
CA PHE A 133 -15.53 -29.74 10.05
C PHE A 133 -14.37 -30.56 9.50
N LEU A 134 -13.15 -30.35 9.97
CA LEU A 134 -11.97 -31.07 9.47
C LEU A 134 -12.04 -32.59 9.69
N LYS A 135 -12.79 -33.06 10.69
CA LYS A 135 -13.05 -34.49 10.91
C LYS A 135 -14.04 -35.11 9.92
N GLN A 136 -14.82 -34.31 9.20
CA GLN A 136 -15.93 -34.77 8.35
C GLN A 136 -15.60 -34.78 6.84
N THR A 137 -14.31 -34.83 6.47
CA THR A 137 -13.84 -34.82 5.06
C THR A 137 -14.46 -33.67 4.26
N VAL A 138 -14.36 -32.46 4.79
CA VAL A 138 -14.88 -31.22 4.18
C VAL A 138 -13.91 -30.74 3.10
N ASN A 139 -14.43 -30.07 2.08
CA ASN A 139 -13.59 -29.46 1.05
C ASN A 139 -12.76 -28.30 1.66
N THR A 140 -11.46 -28.52 1.83
CA THR A 140 -10.54 -27.50 2.37
C THR A 140 -10.07 -26.50 1.33
N ASP A 141 -10.32 -26.76 0.05
CA ASP A 141 -9.81 -25.97 -1.08
C ASP A 141 -10.72 -24.77 -1.40
N LEU A 142 -11.79 -24.59 -0.62
CA LEU A 142 -12.72 -23.49 -0.76
C LEU A 142 -12.04 -22.15 -0.47
N VAL A 143 -12.54 -21.12 -1.15
CA VAL A 143 -12.11 -19.73 -0.98
C VAL A 143 -13.30 -18.83 -0.74
N ASP A 144 -13.09 -17.71 -0.04
CA ASP A 144 -14.09 -16.67 0.07
C ASP A 144 -14.07 -15.73 -1.16
N GLY A 145 -14.97 -14.74 -1.18
CA GLY A 145 -15.01 -13.73 -2.24
C GLY A 145 -13.75 -12.85 -2.38
N GLU A 146 -12.79 -12.93 -1.45
CA GLU A 146 -11.47 -12.28 -1.55
C GLU A 146 -10.37 -13.27 -2.01
N GLY A 147 -10.72 -14.52 -2.36
CA GLY A 147 -9.77 -15.57 -2.71
C GLY A 147 -9.00 -16.15 -1.53
N ASN A 148 -9.39 -15.85 -0.28
CA ASN A 148 -8.70 -16.36 0.89
C ASN A 148 -9.16 -17.78 1.22
N THR A 149 -8.22 -18.67 1.51
CA THR A 149 -8.47 -19.99 2.13
C THR A 149 -8.77 -19.83 3.63
N ALA A 150 -9.23 -20.91 4.28
CA ALA A 150 -9.41 -20.94 5.73
C ALA A 150 -8.13 -20.54 6.50
N LEU A 151 -6.96 -21.04 6.07
CA LEU A 151 -5.66 -20.72 6.68
C LEU A 151 -5.30 -19.24 6.50
N VAL A 152 -5.47 -18.67 5.31
CA VAL A 152 -5.21 -17.25 5.07
C VAL A 152 -6.15 -16.37 5.89
N ALA A 153 -7.43 -16.72 6.01
CA ALA A 153 -8.37 -16.00 6.86
C ALA A 153 -7.96 -16.03 8.34
N ALA A 154 -7.49 -17.19 8.84
CA ALA A 154 -7.00 -17.33 10.21
C ALA A 154 -5.74 -16.48 10.46
N VAL A 155 -4.81 -16.44 9.51
CA VAL A 155 -3.60 -15.59 9.58
C VAL A 155 -3.95 -14.11 9.57
N ARG A 156 -4.90 -13.68 8.73
CA ARG A 156 -5.36 -12.29 8.65
C ARG A 156 -5.96 -11.79 9.97
N ASN A 157 -6.59 -12.69 10.72
CA ASN A 157 -7.23 -12.42 12.01
C ASN A 157 -6.37 -12.82 13.22
N GLU A 158 -5.09 -13.18 13.01
CA GLU A 158 -4.12 -13.54 14.05
C GLU A 158 -4.59 -14.65 15.01
N SER A 159 -5.45 -15.54 14.50
CA SER A 159 -6.11 -16.60 15.26
C SER A 159 -5.21 -17.82 15.39
N SER A 160 -4.25 -17.75 16.32
CA SER A 160 -3.20 -18.79 16.50
C SER A 160 -3.76 -20.20 16.74
N ASP A 161 -4.86 -20.32 17.47
CA ASP A 161 -5.50 -21.62 17.75
C ASP A 161 -6.11 -22.24 16.48
N VAL A 162 -6.73 -21.40 15.64
CA VAL A 162 -7.30 -21.81 14.35
C VAL A 162 -6.18 -22.21 13.37
N ILE A 163 -5.09 -21.44 13.32
CA ILE A 163 -3.91 -21.76 12.50
C ILE A 163 -3.36 -23.13 12.90
N GLN A 164 -3.14 -23.37 14.21
CA GLN A 164 -2.66 -24.65 14.71
C GLN A 164 -3.63 -25.79 14.41
N CYS A 165 -4.95 -25.55 14.55
CA CYS A 165 -5.97 -26.54 14.23
C CYS A 165 -5.90 -26.94 12.74
N LEU A 166 -5.91 -25.99 11.81
CA LEU A 166 -5.86 -26.28 10.37
C LEU A 166 -4.61 -27.09 9.99
N LEU A 167 -3.44 -26.66 10.49
CA LEU A 167 -2.17 -27.32 10.19
C LEU A 167 -2.11 -28.74 10.78
N LYS A 168 -2.71 -28.98 11.95
CA LYS A 168 -2.80 -30.32 12.56
C LYS A 168 -3.59 -31.31 11.69
N TYR A 169 -4.57 -30.83 10.93
CA TYR A 169 -5.40 -31.66 10.04
C TYR A 169 -4.88 -31.70 8.60
N GLY A 170 -3.64 -31.29 8.36
CA GLY A 170 -2.96 -31.48 7.07
C GLY A 170 -3.26 -30.42 6.01
N THR A 171 -3.80 -29.25 6.39
CA THR A 171 -3.86 -28.10 5.47
C THR A 171 -2.45 -27.74 5.00
N ASP A 172 -2.26 -27.58 3.70
CA ASP A 172 -0.98 -27.14 3.14
C ASP A 172 -0.65 -25.73 3.66
N VAL A 173 0.47 -25.62 4.36
CA VAL A 173 0.96 -24.39 4.98
C VAL A 173 1.39 -23.33 3.97
N ASN A 174 1.73 -23.75 2.75
CA ASN A 174 2.21 -22.89 1.68
C ASN A 174 1.10 -22.52 0.69
N GLU A 175 0.02 -23.29 0.65
CA GLU A 175 -1.05 -23.08 -0.31
C GLU A 175 -1.73 -21.71 -0.10
N SER A 176 -1.81 -20.98 -1.20
CA SER A 176 -2.64 -19.79 -1.30
C SER A 176 -3.30 -19.77 -2.66
N LYS A 177 -4.58 -19.45 -2.66
CA LYS A 177 -5.36 -19.12 -3.86
C LYS A 177 -5.38 -17.61 -4.12
N ASN A 178 -4.72 -16.84 -3.26
CA ASN A 178 -4.60 -15.39 -3.35
C ASN A 178 -3.16 -15.00 -3.72
N ASP A 179 -2.91 -13.69 -3.79
CA ASP A 179 -1.65 -13.20 -4.30
C ASP A 179 -0.45 -13.41 -3.38
N LYS A 180 -0.69 -13.85 -2.14
CA LYS A 180 0.31 -13.96 -1.07
C LYS A 180 0.20 -15.31 -0.38
N THR A 181 1.34 -15.92 -0.10
CA THR A 181 1.41 -17.12 0.75
C THR A 181 0.93 -16.80 2.17
N PRO A 182 0.47 -17.79 2.96
CA PRO A 182 0.12 -17.56 4.37
C PRO A 182 1.27 -16.90 5.16
N LEU A 183 2.51 -17.28 4.87
CA LEU A 183 3.69 -16.68 5.49
C LEU A 183 3.89 -15.20 5.09
N ALA A 184 3.67 -14.85 3.83
CA ALA A 184 3.71 -13.46 3.36
C ALA A 184 2.60 -12.60 3.98
N TRP A 185 1.39 -13.15 4.18
CA TRP A 185 0.31 -12.48 4.90
C TRP A 185 0.68 -12.18 6.36
N ALA A 186 1.26 -13.16 7.06
CA ALA A 186 1.75 -12.97 8.43
C ALA A 186 2.84 -11.89 8.50
N ALA A 187 3.75 -11.88 7.52
CA ALA A 187 4.81 -10.90 7.39
C ALA A 187 4.28 -9.47 7.14
N GLU A 188 3.27 -9.30 6.29
CA GLU A 188 2.62 -8.00 6.03
C GLU A 188 1.93 -7.44 7.27
N LYS A 189 1.26 -8.30 8.05
CA LYS A 189 0.63 -7.90 9.31
C LYS A 189 1.66 -7.62 10.40
N GLY A 190 2.86 -8.19 10.29
CA GLY A 190 3.88 -8.12 11.33
C GLY A 190 3.63 -9.10 12.49
N SER A 191 2.78 -10.11 12.27
CA SER A 191 2.37 -11.05 13.31
C SER A 191 3.43 -12.14 13.51
N VAL A 192 4.38 -11.89 14.43
CA VAL A 192 5.48 -12.81 14.76
C VAL A 192 4.95 -14.16 15.27
N ASN A 193 3.82 -14.18 15.97
CA ASN A 193 3.19 -15.42 16.43
C ASN A 193 2.72 -16.28 15.27
N SER A 194 2.05 -15.69 14.28
CA SER A 194 1.65 -16.39 13.05
C SER A 194 2.87 -16.91 12.28
N LEU A 195 3.93 -16.10 12.15
CA LEU A 195 5.19 -16.53 11.54
C LEU A 195 5.81 -17.74 12.27
N LYS A 196 5.84 -17.72 13.61
CA LYS A 196 6.34 -18.83 14.44
C LYS A 196 5.57 -20.13 14.17
N VAL A 197 4.25 -20.07 14.16
CA VAL A 197 3.41 -21.25 13.96
C VAL A 197 3.56 -21.80 12.54
N LEU A 198 3.55 -20.93 11.53
CA LEU A 198 3.68 -21.33 10.12
C LEU A 198 5.06 -21.94 9.82
N LEU A 199 6.16 -21.33 10.28
CA LEU A 199 7.50 -21.89 10.08
C LEU A 199 7.68 -23.24 10.79
N LYS A 200 7.14 -23.39 12.01
CA LYS A 200 7.15 -24.68 12.72
C LYS A 200 6.39 -25.78 11.99
N ALA A 201 5.37 -25.41 11.21
CA ALA A 201 4.60 -26.32 10.38
C ALA A 201 5.22 -26.57 8.99
N GLY A 202 6.44 -26.07 8.73
CA GLY A 202 7.16 -26.32 7.48
C GLY A 202 6.87 -25.33 6.36
N ALA A 203 6.39 -24.12 6.67
CA ALA A 203 6.27 -23.06 5.66
C ALA A 203 7.63 -22.77 5.00
N ASP A 204 7.66 -22.70 3.67
CA ASP A 204 8.87 -22.31 2.94
C ASP A 204 9.10 -20.80 3.12
N ILE A 205 10.11 -20.48 3.93
CA ILE A 205 10.50 -19.11 4.27
C ILE A 205 10.88 -18.25 3.06
N ASN A 206 11.32 -18.91 1.99
CA ASN A 206 11.79 -18.29 0.77
C ASN A 206 10.78 -18.39 -0.37
N MET A 207 9.60 -18.96 -0.15
CA MET A 207 8.58 -19.04 -1.19
C MET A 207 8.20 -17.65 -1.68
N LEU A 208 8.10 -17.52 -3.00
CA LEU A 208 7.60 -16.31 -3.62
C LEU A 208 6.09 -16.36 -3.65
N SER A 209 5.46 -15.29 -3.16
CA SER A 209 4.05 -15.02 -3.41
C SER A 209 3.81 -14.75 -4.91
N THR A 210 2.56 -14.79 -5.37
CA THR A 210 2.25 -14.47 -6.78
C THR A 210 2.54 -12.99 -7.09
N ASP A 211 2.46 -12.11 -6.09
CA ASP A 211 2.95 -10.72 -6.17
C ASP A 211 4.50 -10.62 -6.27
N GLY A 212 5.16 -11.78 -6.35
CA GLY A 212 6.57 -12.04 -6.58
C GLY A 212 7.48 -11.78 -5.39
N ASN A 213 6.98 -11.49 -4.18
CA ASN A 213 7.84 -11.18 -3.03
C ASN A 213 8.07 -12.40 -2.12
N THR A 214 9.18 -12.40 -1.37
CA THR A 214 9.33 -13.31 -0.23
C THR A 214 8.56 -12.77 0.99
N ALA A 215 8.36 -13.61 2.01
CA ALA A 215 7.84 -13.13 3.29
C ALA A 215 8.73 -12.03 3.89
N LEU A 216 10.07 -12.15 3.77
CA LEU A 216 11.00 -11.12 4.24
C LEU A 216 10.83 -9.80 3.44
N GLY A 217 10.81 -9.87 2.11
CA GLY A 217 10.59 -8.70 1.26
C GLY A 217 9.25 -8.01 1.58
N THR A 218 8.21 -8.80 1.87
CA THR A 218 6.89 -8.29 2.29
C THR A 218 6.97 -7.58 3.64
N ALA A 219 7.62 -8.18 4.66
CA ALA A 219 7.79 -7.54 5.96
C ALA A 219 8.52 -6.19 5.84
N VAL A 220 9.61 -6.14 5.05
CA VAL A 220 10.38 -4.91 4.85
C VAL A 220 9.58 -3.86 4.08
N ARG A 221 8.88 -4.25 3.00
CA ARG A 221 8.00 -3.36 2.22
C ARG A 221 6.97 -2.65 3.11
N PHE A 222 6.36 -3.39 4.04
CA PHE A 222 5.36 -2.87 4.97
C PHE A 222 5.92 -2.37 6.32
N LYS A 223 7.24 -2.16 6.42
CA LYS A 223 7.93 -1.61 7.61
C LYS A 223 7.66 -2.42 8.89
N ARG A 224 7.64 -3.76 8.78
CA ARG A 224 7.43 -4.69 9.91
C ARG A 224 8.78 -5.17 10.44
N LEU A 225 9.44 -4.31 11.22
CA LEU A 225 10.79 -4.56 11.75
C LEU A 225 10.91 -5.91 12.47
N GLU A 226 10.06 -6.17 13.46
CA GLU A 226 10.13 -7.40 14.27
C GLU A 226 9.86 -8.68 13.45
N ALA A 227 8.95 -8.61 12.48
CA ALA A 227 8.71 -9.72 11.56
C ALA A 227 9.90 -9.98 10.64
N ALA A 228 10.50 -8.94 10.08
CA ALA A 228 11.68 -9.05 9.24
C ALA A 228 12.90 -9.57 10.04
N ARG A 229 13.11 -9.10 11.26
CA ARG A 229 14.13 -9.64 12.18
C ARG A 229 13.90 -11.11 12.48
N TYR A 230 12.68 -11.48 12.82
CA TYR A 230 12.31 -12.86 13.09
C TYR A 230 12.58 -13.76 11.86
N LEU A 231 12.17 -13.33 10.67
CA LEU A 231 12.42 -14.07 9.41
C LEU A 231 13.92 -14.21 9.12
N THR A 232 14.68 -13.12 9.26
CA THR A 232 16.14 -13.13 9.04
C THR A 232 16.84 -14.10 10.01
N ASN A 233 16.47 -14.08 11.28
CA ASN A 233 17.00 -14.99 12.31
C ASN A 233 16.58 -16.47 12.10
N ASN A 234 15.59 -16.73 11.25
CA ASN A 234 15.18 -18.07 10.84
C ASN A 234 15.70 -18.42 9.43
N ASN A 235 16.81 -17.81 9.02
CA ASN A 235 17.54 -18.09 7.78
C ASN A 235 16.73 -17.76 6.50
N ALA A 236 15.88 -16.72 6.55
CA ALA A 236 15.31 -16.15 5.33
C ALA A 236 16.45 -15.61 4.44
N ASN A 237 16.39 -15.89 3.14
CA ASN A 237 17.38 -15.41 2.20
C ASN A 237 17.21 -13.89 1.99
N VAL A 238 18.11 -13.12 2.59
CA VAL A 238 18.16 -11.64 2.55
C VAL A 238 18.41 -11.09 1.14
N CYS A 239 18.98 -11.88 0.24
CA CYS A 239 19.30 -11.52 -1.14
C CYS A 239 18.24 -11.98 -2.15
N LYS A 240 17.26 -12.80 -1.74
CA LYS A 240 16.28 -13.35 -2.69
C LYS A 240 15.43 -12.24 -3.29
N PHE A 241 15.44 -12.16 -4.61
CA PHE A 241 14.72 -11.14 -5.36
C PHE A 241 13.21 -11.33 -5.24
N GLY A 242 12.53 -10.23 -4.94
CA GLY A 242 11.08 -10.13 -5.04
C GLY A 242 10.63 -9.71 -6.46
N ALA A 243 9.36 -9.31 -6.60
CA ALA A 243 8.84 -8.81 -7.87
C ALA A 243 9.59 -7.55 -8.32
N LYS A 244 9.62 -7.33 -9.63
CA LYS A 244 10.31 -6.20 -10.29
C LYS A 244 11.82 -6.16 -9.97
N GLY A 245 12.41 -7.29 -9.58
CA GLY A 245 13.84 -7.39 -9.24
C GLY A 245 14.22 -6.71 -7.93
N LYS A 246 13.26 -6.38 -7.04
CA LYS A 246 13.57 -5.66 -5.80
C LYS A 246 14.01 -6.60 -4.69
N THR A 247 15.16 -6.33 -4.07
CA THR A 247 15.64 -7.03 -2.87
C THR A 247 14.99 -6.46 -1.60
N PRO A 248 14.96 -7.20 -0.48
CA PRO A 248 14.62 -6.65 0.83
C PRO A 248 15.39 -5.38 1.16
N LEU A 249 16.69 -5.32 0.85
CA LEU A 249 17.52 -4.14 1.06
C LEU A 249 17.05 -2.93 0.23
N LEU A 250 16.66 -3.12 -1.03
CA LEU A 250 16.11 -2.05 -1.86
C LEU A 250 14.81 -1.48 -1.26
N TRP A 251 13.95 -2.34 -0.72
CA TRP A 251 12.75 -1.88 -0.02
C TRP A 251 13.09 -1.08 1.25
N ALA A 252 14.09 -1.50 2.01
CA ALA A 252 14.54 -0.76 3.19
C ALA A 252 15.07 0.64 2.83
N VAL A 253 15.83 0.75 1.74
CA VAL A 253 16.34 2.02 1.20
C VAL A 253 15.22 2.94 0.72
N LEU A 254 14.27 2.41 -0.06
CA LEU A 254 13.09 3.18 -0.51
C LEU A 254 12.23 3.65 0.67
N ASN A 255 12.15 2.85 1.73
CA ASN A 255 11.45 3.19 2.96
C ASN A 255 12.23 4.14 3.88
N GLN A 256 13.51 4.40 3.57
CA GLN A 256 14.47 5.16 4.37
C GLN A 256 14.62 4.62 5.81
N ASP A 257 14.51 3.30 5.96
CA ASP A 257 14.59 2.62 7.27
C ASP A 257 16.03 2.23 7.58
N ILE A 258 16.76 3.14 8.23
CA ILE A 258 18.17 2.95 8.60
C ILE A 258 18.38 1.72 9.50
N ALA A 259 17.44 1.43 10.40
CA ALA A 259 17.55 0.29 11.29
C ALA A 259 17.44 -1.03 10.53
N MET A 260 16.52 -1.10 9.57
CA MET A 260 16.39 -2.27 8.69
C MET A 260 17.56 -2.40 7.73
N ILE A 261 18.08 -1.29 7.18
CA ILE A 261 19.25 -1.30 6.30
C ILE A 261 20.45 -1.90 7.04
N ASN A 262 20.81 -1.37 8.21
CA ASN A 262 21.90 -1.92 9.02
C ASN A 262 21.67 -3.39 9.34
N TRP A 263 20.46 -3.75 9.77
CA TRP A 263 20.12 -5.13 10.09
C TRP A 263 20.34 -6.08 8.90
N LEU A 264 19.86 -5.72 7.71
CA LEU A 264 20.01 -6.55 6.52
C LEU A 264 21.49 -6.67 6.10
N LEU A 265 22.25 -5.57 6.15
CA LEU A 265 23.68 -5.56 5.83
C LEU A 265 24.48 -6.44 6.82
N ASP A 266 24.18 -6.36 8.11
CA ASP A 266 24.80 -7.19 9.16
C ASP A 266 24.53 -8.69 8.97
N HIS A 267 23.43 -9.04 8.28
CA HIS A 267 23.05 -10.42 7.99
C HIS A 267 23.42 -10.87 6.57
N GLY A 268 24.40 -10.21 5.94
CA GLY A 268 24.96 -10.64 4.67
C GLY A 268 24.07 -10.33 3.47
N ALA A 269 23.28 -9.26 3.52
CA ALA A 269 22.59 -8.75 2.34
C ALA A 269 23.61 -8.23 1.32
N GLU A 270 24.12 -9.14 0.49
CA GLU A 270 24.91 -8.83 -0.69
C GLU A 270 23.99 -8.46 -1.84
N TYR A 271 24.30 -7.38 -2.55
CA TYR A 271 23.70 -7.13 -3.86
C TYR A 271 24.61 -6.22 -4.70
N ILE A 272 24.33 -6.18 -6.01
CA ILE A 272 24.97 -5.37 -7.05
C ILE A 272 24.94 -3.89 -6.66
N ILE A 273 25.93 -3.45 -5.89
CA ILE A 273 26.05 -2.17 -5.18
C ILE A 273 25.56 -0.98 -6.01
N ASP A 274 25.71 -1.02 -7.33
CA ASP A 274 25.27 0.03 -8.24
C ASP A 274 23.76 0.37 -8.14
N SER A 275 22.84 -0.59 -8.06
CA SER A 275 21.40 -0.27 -8.20
C SER A 275 20.73 0.36 -6.95
N VAL A 276 20.88 -0.21 -5.75
CA VAL A 276 20.31 0.40 -4.52
C VAL A 276 21.11 1.60 -4.04
N PHE A 277 22.41 1.72 -4.35
CA PHE A 277 23.18 2.91 -4.00
C PHE A 277 22.73 4.10 -4.86
N LEU A 278 22.56 3.90 -6.17
CA LEU A 278 21.96 4.91 -7.04
C LEU A 278 20.54 5.26 -6.61
N GLN A 279 19.74 4.27 -6.20
CA GLN A 279 18.41 4.53 -5.66
C GLN A 279 18.47 5.32 -4.34
N ALA A 280 19.43 5.03 -3.46
CA ALA A 280 19.64 5.75 -2.21
C ALA A 280 19.99 7.21 -2.46
N ILE A 281 20.86 7.47 -3.44
CA ILE A 281 21.17 8.83 -3.88
C ILE A 281 19.91 9.55 -4.36
N GLU A 282 19.08 8.90 -5.17
CA GLU A 282 17.83 9.47 -5.68
C GLU A 282 16.84 9.81 -4.55
N THR A 283 16.82 9.04 -3.46
CA THR A 283 15.98 9.37 -2.28
C THR A 283 16.39 10.67 -1.60
N GLY A 284 17.62 11.16 -1.84
CA GLY A 284 18.14 12.41 -1.29
C GLY A 284 18.54 12.36 0.19
N ASN A 285 18.46 11.19 0.85
CA ASN A 285 18.79 11.03 2.26
C ASN A 285 20.28 10.68 2.44
N LEU A 286 21.05 11.67 2.91
CA LEU A 286 22.50 11.52 3.13
C LEU A 286 22.85 10.38 4.10
N GLN A 287 22.04 10.14 5.14
CA GLN A 287 22.33 9.10 6.12
C GLN A 287 22.25 7.70 5.50
N VAL A 288 21.26 7.47 4.62
CA VAL A 288 21.12 6.20 3.89
C VAL A 288 22.37 5.94 3.03
N VAL A 289 22.81 6.97 2.29
CA VAL A 289 24.01 6.90 1.43
C VAL A 289 25.25 6.57 2.25
N GLN A 290 25.45 7.25 3.39
CA GLN A 290 26.59 7.03 4.28
C GLN A 290 26.60 5.63 4.91
N VAL A 291 25.43 5.12 5.29
CA VAL A 291 25.30 3.77 5.86
C VAL A 291 25.66 2.71 4.83
N LEU A 292 25.13 2.83 3.61
CA LEU A 292 25.44 1.87 2.53
C LEU A 292 26.93 1.88 2.19
N GLU A 293 27.56 3.06 2.13
CA GLU A 293 28.99 3.18 1.87
C GLU A 293 29.86 2.59 2.99
N LYS A 294 29.45 2.72 4.25
CA LYS A 294 30.18 2.12 5.37
C LYS A 294 30.24 0.59 5.26
N HIS A 295 29.17 -0.03 4.75
CA HIS A 295 29.03 -1.48 4.68
C HIS A 295 29.46 -2.09 3.33
N GLY A 296 29.68 -1.28 2.29
CA GLY A 296 30.07 -1.75 0.96
C GLY A 296 31.21 -0.94 0.35
N THR A 297 32.19 -1.62 -0.25
CA THR A 297 33.24 -1.00 -1.07
C THR A 297 32.64 -0.54 -2.40
N PHE A 298 31.89 0.57 -2.38
CA PHE A 298 31.53 1.25 -3.62
C PHE A 298 32.73 2.07 -4.06
N GLU A 299 33.53 1.50 -4.98
CA GLU A 299 34.44 2.29 -5.77
C GLU A 299 33.60 3.13 -6.73
N LEU A 300 33.45 4.41 -6.40
CA LEU A 300 33.02 5.43 -7.34
C LEU A 300 34.08 5.53 -8.44
N GLU A 301 34.04 4.62 -9.41
CA GLU A 301 34.76 4.83 -10.67
C GLU A 301 34.37 6.19 -11.22
N ALA A 302 35.32 6.95 -11.76
CA ALA A 302 35.11 8.36 -12.13
C ALA A 302 33.90 8.57 -13.04
N ASP A 303 33.64 7.63 -13.97
CA ASP A 303 32.52 7.69 -14.91
C ASP A 303 31.18 7.42 -14.22
N LYS A 304 31.15 6.51 -13.24
CA LYS A 304 29.96 6.21 -12.42
C LYS A 304 29.66 7.32 -11.42
N ALA A 305 30.69 8.02 -10.93
CA ALA A 305 30.54 9.15 -10.02
C ALA A 305 29.82 10.33 -10.67
N THR A 306 30.09 10.59 -11.94
CA THR A 306 29.39 11.61 -12.72
C THR A 306 27.91 11.26 -12.89
N SER A 307 27.57 10.02 -13.26
CA SER A 307 26.16 9.58 -13.32
C SER A 307 25.45 9.64 -11.96
N SER A 308 26.16 9.28 -10.88
CA SER A 308 25.67 9.36 -9.50
C SER A 308 25.35 10.80 -9.09
N LEU A 309 26.22 11.75 -9.46
CA LEU A 309 25.99 13.17 -9.19
C LEU A 309 24.76 13.70 -9.93
N HIS A 310 24.52 13.27 -11.17
CA HIS A 310 23.31 13.62 -11.91
C HIS A 310 22.03 13.17 -11.17
N MET A 311 22.04 11.98 -10.55
CA MET A 311 20.91 11.49 -9.74
C MET A 311 20.76 12.25 -8.41
N ALA A 312 21.87 12.80 -7.87
CA ALA A 312 21.89 13.55 -6.62
C ALA A 312 21.39 14.99 -6.73
N LEU A 313 21.10 15.49 -7.93
CA LEU A 313 20.78 16.92 -8.16
C LEU A 313 19.49 17.42 -7.47
N ASN A 314 18.70 16.50 -6.91
CA ASN A 314 17.55 16.84 -6.07
C ASN A 314 17.92 17.13 -4.60
N SER A 315 19.11 16.74 -4.13
CA SER A 315 19.55 16.90 -2.74
C SER A 315 20.94 17.54 -2.64
N VAL A 316 21.00 18.76 -2.12
CA VAL A 316 22.24 19.53 -1.95
C VAL A 316 23.24 18.80 -1.07
N ASP A 317 22.78 18.15 0.00
CA ASP A 317 23.66 17.48 0.95
C ASP A 317 24.30 16.22 0.35
N VAL A 318 23.53 15.44 -0.41
CA VAL A 318 24.06 14.27 -1.14
C VAL A 318 25.02 14.72 -2.25
N ALA A 319 24.70 15.77 -3.00
CA ALA A 319 25.59 16.30 -4.02
C ALA A 319 26.92 16.83 -3.42
N LYS A 320 26.86 17.60 -2.32
CA LYS A 320 28.06 18.04 -1.57
C LYS A 320 28.93 16.85 -1.15
N TYR A 321 28.28 15.80 -0.65
CA TYR A 321 28.97 14.59 -0.22
C TYR A 321 29.68 13.89 -1.38
N LEU A 322 29.02 13.71 -2.53
CA LEU A 322 29.61 13.08 -3.73
C LEU A 322 30.74 13.92 -4.34
N ILE A 323 30.61 15.25 -4.38
CA ILE A 323 31.66 16.15 -4.86
C ILE A 323 32.92 16.04 -3.99
N LYS A 324 32.76 16.00 -2.65
CA LYS A 324 33.88 15.79 -1.72
C LYS A 324 34.59 14.44 -1.95
N ARG A 325 33.88 13.44 -2.47
CA ARG A 325 34.40 12.12 -2.81
C ARG A 325 35.05 12.05 -4.21
N GLY A 326 35.09 13.16 -4.95
CA GLY A 326 35.77 13.26 -6.25
C GLY A 326 34.85 13.17 -7.47
N ALA A 327 33.54 13.30 -7.32
CA ALA A 327 32.63 13.38 -8.46
C ALA A 327 32.94 14.60 -9.35
N LYS A 328 33.10 14.38 -10.65
CA LYS A 328 33.45 15.44 -11.61
C LYS A 328 32.24 16.27 -11.98
N VAL A 329 32.26 17.54 -11.58
CA VAL A 329 31.19 18.50 -11.87
C VAL A 329 31.28 19.03 -13.31
N ALA A 330 32.48 19.06 -13.89
CA ALA A 330 32.73 19.60 -15.23
C ALA A 330 32.04 18.84 -16.37
N ASP A 331 31.56 17.61 -16.11
CA ASP A 331 30.88 16.75 -17.08
C ASP A 331 29.34 16.93 -17.05
N ILE A 332 28.81 17.71 -16.10
CA ILE A 332 27.39 18.03 -16.04
C ILE A 332 27.04 18.99 -17.18
N GLN A 333 26.05 18.61 -17.98
CA GLN A 333 25.58 19.42 -19.08
C GLN A 333 24.99 20.75 -18.60
N ILE A 334 25.27 21.82 -19.34
CA ILE A 334 24.75 23.16 -19.04
C ILE A 334 23.21 23.20 -19.02
N SER A 335 22.56 22.40 -19.87
CA SER A 335 21.10 22.20 -19.89
C SER A 335 20.55 21.81 -18.51
N THR A 336 21.27 20.94 -17.80
CA THR A 336 20.88 20.46 -16.47
C THR A 336 20.98 21.58 -15.42
N ILE A 337 22.03 22.40 -15.50
CA ILE A 337 22.21 23.57 -14.62
C ILE A 337 21.13 24.61 -14.89
N THR A 338 20.85 24.89 -16.17
CA THR A 338 19.77 25.78 -16.61
C THR A 338 18.42 25.29 -16.10
N ASP A 339 18.15 23.98 -16.13
CA ASP A 339 16.91 23.40 -15.61
C ASP A 339 16.80 23.47 -14.09
N LEU A 340 17.89 23.23 -13.35
CA LEU A 340 17.93 23.44 -11.90
C LEU A 340 17.66 24.90 -11.53
N PHE A 341 18.25 25.83 -12.28
CA PHE A 341 17.98 27.25 -12.14
C PHE A 341 16.52 27.59 -12.47
N LYS A 342 15.96 26.98 -13.52
CA LYS A 342 14.55 27.16 -13.88
C LYS A 342 13.60 26.69 -12.77
N ARG A 343 13.95 25.60 -12.07
CA ARG A 343 13.24 25.03 -10.90
C ARG A 343 13.52 25.77 -9.58
N ASN A 344 14.27 26.87 -9.60
CA ASN A 344 14.64 27.67 -8.42
C ASN A 344 15.51 26.93 -7.38
N ASN A 345 16.29 25.92 -7.80
CA ASN A 345 17.25 25.23 -6.92
C ASN A 345 18.58 25.99 -6.86
N LEU A 346 18.55 27.22 -6.34
CA LEU A 346 19.68 28.16 -6.39
C LEU A 346 20.91 27.66 -5.62
N GLU A 347 20.69 27.00 -4.47
CA GLU A 347 21.78 26.47 -3.64
C GLU A 347 22.54 25.35 -4.35
N MET A 348 21.84 24.47 -5.08
CA MET A 348 22.49 23.47 -5.92
C MET A 348 23.28 24.11 -7.06
N VAL A 349 22.71 25.13 -7.73
CA VAL A 349 23.39 25.83 -8.82
C VAL A 349 24.68 26.49 -8.33
N LYS A 350 24.65 27.18 -7.18
CA LYS A 350 25.86 27.75 -6.56
C LYS A 350 26.90 26.69 -6.27
N LEU A 351 26.49 25.56 -5.67
CA LEU A 351 27.38 24.46 -5.34
C LEU A 351 28.10 23.91 -6.59
N LEU A 352 27.37 23.67 -7.67
CA LEU A 352 27.97 23.16 -8.92
C LEU A 352 28.99 24.16 -9.49
N ILE A 353 28.67 25.45 -9.45
CA ILE A 353 29.55 26.52 -9.98
C ILE A 353 30.82 26.66 -9.13
N GLU A 354 30.69 26.61 -7.82
CA GLU A 354 31.84 26.65 -6.89
C GLU A 354 32.82 25.48 -7.12
N ASN A 355 32.31 24.36 -7.64
CA ASN A 355 33.09 23.15 -7.88
C ASN A 355 33.42 22.92 -9.36
N GLY A 356 33.35 23.97 -10.21
CA GLY A 356 33.91 23.94 -11.56
C GLY A 356 32.94 23.59 -12.68
N ALA A 357 31.63 23.82 -12.50
CA ALA A 357 30.67 23.71 -13.59
C ALA A 357 30.98 24.69 -14.74
N ARG A 358 30.77 24.25 -15.99
CA ARG A 358 31.06 25.04 -17.19
C ARG A 358 29.95 26.07 -17.42
N LEU A 359 30.25 27.37 -17.27
CA LEU A 359 29.25 28.45 -17.37
C LEU A 359 28.95 28.94 -18.79
N ASN A 360 29.86 28.67 -19.72
CA ASN A 360 29.90 29.31 -21.05
C ASN A 360 29.47 28.38 -22.19
N GLU A 361 29.01 27.18 -21.86
CA GLU A 361 28.42 26.28 -22.84
C GLU A 361 27.01 26.74 -23.22
N LEU A 362 26.61 26.42 -24.44
CA LEU A 362 25.27 26.69 -24.95
C LEU A 362 24.39 25.46 -24.73
N ASP A 363 23.18 25.67 -24.22
CA ASP A 363 22.19 24.60 -24.13
C ASP A 363 21.56 24.28 -25.50
N SER A 364 20.60 23.35 -25.51
CA SER A 364 19.87 22.97 -26.73
C SER A 364 19.05 24.11 -27.36
N CYS A 365 18.81 25.19 -26.62
CA CYS A 365 18.13 26.39 -27.08
C CYS A 365 19.12 27.49 -27.51
N GLY A 366 20.43 27.23 -27.47
CA GLY A 366 21.48 28.20 -27.76
C GLY A 366 21.67 29.23 -26.66
N GLU A 367 21.20 28.95 -25.43
CA GLU A 367 21.29 29.85 -24.29
C GLU A 367 22.41 29.43 -23.33
N THR A 368 23.07 30.41 -22.72
CA THR A 368 23.92 30.19 -21.53
C THR A 368 23.10 30.36 -20.26
N VAL A 369 23.57 29.79 -19.15
CA VAL A 369 22.97 29.98 -17.81
C VAL A 369 22.85 31.47 -17.43
N LEU A 370 23.80 32.29 -17.89
CA LEU A 370 23.75 33.75 -17.73
C LEU A 370 22.55 34.36 -18.48
N THR A 371 22.36 34.01 -19.76
CA THR A 371 21.24 34.53 -20.54
C THR A 371 19.87 34.12 -19.97
N THR A 372 19.76 32.89 -19.46
CA THR A 372 18.52 32.43 -18.81
C THR A 372 18.24 33.19 -17.52
N ALA A 373 19.26 33.54 -16.71
CA ALA A 373 19.07 34.35 -15.51
C ALA A 373 18.53 35.75 -15.80
N ILE A 374 18.97 36.37 -16.90
CA ILE A 374 18.45 37.66 -17.36
C ILE A 374 17.00 37.55 -17.80
N LYS A 375 16.67 36.53 -18.61
CA LYS A 375 15.29 36.32 -19.07
C LYS A 375 14.31 36.12 -17.92
N LYS A 376 14.79 35.58 -16.79
CA LYS A 376 14.04 35.42 -15.55
C LYS A 376 14.16 36.60 -14.57
N GLU A 377 14.86 37.67 -14.94
CA GLU A 377 15.06 38.88 -14.13
C GLU A 377 15.74 38.62 -12.76
N ASN A 378 16.51 37.53 -12.65
CA ASN A 378 17.26 37.20 -11.44
C ASN A 378 18.67 37.82 -11.49
N PHE A 379 18.71 39.13 -11.31
CA PHE A 379 19.95 39.93 -11.41
C PHE A 379 21.01 39.55 -10.37
N GLY A 380 20.59 39.06 -9.20
CA GLY A 380 21.50 38.58 -8.16
C GLY A 380 22.29 37.36 -8.59
N MET A 381 21.61 36.37 -9.20
CA MET A 381 22.29 35.20 -9.75
C MET A 381 23.07 35.51 -11.03
N ALA A 382 22.58 36.44 -11.86
CA ALA A 382 23.36 36.93 -12.99
C ALA A 382 24.69 37.56 -12.53
N LYS A 383 24.68 38.30 -11.40
CA LYS A 383 25.90 38.85 -10.78
C LYS A 383 26.87 37.74 -10.42
N TYR A 384 26.33 36.78 -9.70
CA TYR A 384 27.07 35.65 -9.19
C TYR A 384 27.74 34.86 -10.34
N PHE A 385 27.05 34.68 -11.47
CA PHE A 385 27.63 33.99 -12.62
C PHE A 385 28.78 34.77 -13.26
N VAL A 386 28.65 36.09 -13.41
CA VAL A 386 29.73 36.92 -13.95
C VAL A 386 30.94 36.92 -13.03
N GLU A 387 30.73 37.09 -11.72
CA GLU A 387 31.80 37.03 -10.71
C GLU A 387 32.55 35.69 -10.71
N ARG A 388 31.94 34.63 -11.27
CA ARG A 388 32.53 33.29 -11.41
C ARG A 388 32.99 32.97 -12.84
N GLY A 389 33.08 33.96 -13.73
CA GLY A 389 33.67 33.82 -15.06
C GLY A 389 32.68 33.50 -16.20
N ALA A 390 31.38 33.80 -16.02
CA ALA A 390 30.43 33.72 -17.12
C ALA A 390 30.69 34.82 -18.17
N ASN A 391 30.78 34.42 -19.43
CA ASN A 391 31.07 35.31 -20.54
C ASN A 391 29.83 36.14 -20.90
N ILE A 392 29.99 37.45 -20.75
CA ILE A 392 28.94 38.43 -21.02
C ILE A 392 28.92 38.87 -22.50
N PHE A 393 29.98 38.56 -23.26
CA PHE A 393 30.25 39.13 -24.58
C PHE A 393 29.15 38.81 -25.60
N GLN A 394 28.76 37.53 -25.71
CA GLN A 394 27.75 37.12 -26.70
C GLN A 394 26.41 37.83 -26.46
N PHE A 395 25.97 37.93 -25.21
CA PHE A 395 24.74 38.63 -24.87
C PHE A 395 24.78 40.14 -25.19
N LEU A 396 25.92 40.79 -24.92
CA LEU A 396 26.11 42.21 -25.22
C LEU A 396 26.10 42.47 -26.73
N VAL A 397 26.74 41.61 -27.51
CA VAL A 397 26.74 41.69 -28.98
C VAL A 397 25.32 41.51 -29.52
N ASP A 398 24.60 40.48 -29.06
CA ASP A 398 23.23 40.19 -29.51
C ASP A 398 22.24 41.33 -29.17
N ASN A 399 22.55 42.16 -28.16
CA ASN A 399 21.75 43.32 -27.75
C ASN A 399 22.33 44.67 -28.21
N GLY A 400 23.26 44.67 -29.18
CA GLY A 400 23.71 45.87 -29.89
C GLY A 400 24.78 46.70 -29.17
N ALA A 401 25.46 46.15 -28.17
CA ALA A 401 26.58 46.84 -27.53
C ALA A 401 27.81 46.85 -28.44
N LYS A 402 28.33 48.05 -28.74
CA LYS A 402 29.66 48.21 -29.36
C LYS A 402 30.73 47.97 -28.31
N ILE A 403 31.51 46.89 -28.46
CA ILE A 403 32.60 46.51 -27.55
C ILE A 403 33.90 47.06 -28.12
N THR A 404 34.62 47.86 -27.33
CA THR A 404 35.90 48.48 -27.69
C THR A 404 37.06 47.79 -26.96
N GLU A 405 38.30 47.90 -27.46
CA GLU A 405 39.47 47.24 -26.85
C GLU A 405 39.79 47.74 -25.42
N GLU A 406 39.30 48.92 -25.02
CA GLU A 406 39.41 49.48 -23.66
C GLU A 406 38.45 48.81 -22.66
N ASP A 407 37.45 48.07 -23.12
CA ASP A 407 36.49 47.36 -22.27
C ASP A 407 37.06 46.07 -21.66
N GLN A 408 38.38 45.83 -21.66
CA GLN A 408 38.98 44.55 -21.24
C GLN A 408 38.81 44.21 -19.74
N GLU A 409 38.48 45.17 -18.88
CA GLU A 409 38.17 44.93 -17.47
C GLU A 409 36.74 44.37 -17.27
N GLU A 410 36.57 43.39 -16.37
CA GLU A 410 35.27 42.76 -16.12
C GLU A 410 34.25 43.69 -15.44
N SER A 411 34.71 44.66 -14.64
CA SER A 411 33.84 45.58 -13.88
C SER A 411 33.02 46.54 -14.76
N PRO A 412 33.61 47.20 -15.77
CA PRO A 412 32.86 48.00 -16.76
C PRO A 412 31.84 47.18 -17.56
N LYS A 413 32.19 45.94 -17.97
CA LYS A 413 31.27 45.04 -18.70
C LYS A 413 30.04 44.71 -17.87
N LEU A 414 30.23 44.42 -16.58
CA LEU A 414 29.15 44.07 -15.65
C LEU A 414 28.17 45.23 -15.43
N ALA A 415 28.68 46.46 -15.24
CA ALA A 415 27.83 47.65 -15.09
C ALA A 415 27.02 47.96 -16.36
N ARG A 416 27.66 47.86 -17.53
CA ARG A 416 27.02 48.06 -18.84
C ARG A 416 25.98 46.97 -19.15
N TYR A 417 26.30 45.74 -18.78
CA TYR A 417 25.40 44.59 -18.85
C TYR A 417 24.13 44.78 -18.01
N TYR A 418 24.24 45.24 -16.76
CA TYR A 418 23.05 45.51 -15.94
C TYR A 418 22.15 46.59 -16.51
N ARG A 419 22.74 47.65 -17.06
CA ARG A 419 21.98 48.73 -17.71
C ARG A 419 21.18 48.21 -18.90
N ILE A 420 21.82 47.45 -19.79
CA ILE A 420 21.16 46.87 -20.98
C ILE A 420 20.09 45.84 -20.58
N ALA A 421 20.36 45.01 -19.57
CA ALA A 421 19.41 44.02 -19.06
C ALA A 421 18.17 44.69 -18.42
N GLN A 422 18.34 45.78 -17.68
CA GLN A 422 17.24 46.58 -17.13
C GLN A 422 16.44 47.27 -18.24
N GLU A 423 17.11 47.90 -19.21
CA GLU A 423 16.45 48.57 -20.34
C GLU A 423 15.65 47.60 -21.23
N SER A 424 16.12 46.36 -21.39
CA SER A 424 15.43 45.32 -22.17
C SER A 424 14.25 44.70 -21.41
N SER A 425 14.33 44.52 -20.09
CA SER A 425 13.18 44.14 -19.23
C SER A 425 12.09 45.24 -19.24
N LEU A 426 12.48 46.52 -19.11
CA LEU A 426 11.56 47.67 -19.20
C LEU A 426 10.83 47.75 -20.56
N ARG A 427 11.50 47.37 -21.66
CA ARG A 427 10.85 47.29 -22.99
C ARG A 427 9.82 46.17 -23.07
N LYS A 428 10.05 45.01 -22.42
CA LYS A 428 9.08 43.89 -22.38
C LYS A 428 7.88 44.17 -21.46
N GLY A 429 8.10 44.88 -20.34
CA GLY A 429 7.03 45.36 -19.46
C GLY A 429 6.11 46.37 -20.14
N LYS A 430 6.65 47.25 -20.99
CA LYS A 430 5.85 48.17 -21.82
C LYS A 430 5.01 47.46 -22.89
N THR A 431 5.47 46.34 -23.44
CA THR A 431 4.65 45.55 -24.39
C THR A 431 3.51 44.75 -23.75
N SER A 432 3.44 44.66 -22.42
CA SER A 432 2.33 43.99 -21.70
C SER A 432 1.39 44.96 -20.96
N VAL A 433 1.65 46.27 -21.01
CA VAL A 433 0.76 47.31 -20.49
C VAL A 433 0.61 48.40 -21.55
N GLU A 434 0.01 48.07 -22.69
CA GLU A 434 -0.49 49.08 -23.64
C GLU A 434 -1.53 48.46 -24.61
N ILE A 435 -2.58 47.89 -24.04
CA ILE A 435 -3.89 47.82 -24.72
C ILE A 435 -4.94 48.12 -23.65
N GLY A 436 -5.40 49.38 -23.56
CA GLY A 436 -6.52 49.71 -22.69
C GLY A 436 -6.63 51.17 -22.24
N SER A 437 -6.98 52.04 -23.19
CA SER A 437 -7.93 53.16 -23.04
C SER A 437 -7.70 54.29 -22.02
N ASN A 438 -7.63 55.49 -22.62
CA ASN A 438 -8.39 56.71 -22.32
C ASN A 438 -7.91 57.66 -21.19
N GLN A 439 -7.53 58.86 -21.64
CA GLN A 439 -8.17 60.15 -21.32
C GLN A 439 -8.96 60.20 -20.00
N GLU A 440 -8.55 61.04 -19.05
CA GLU A 440 -9.01 62.43 -18.85
C GLU A 440 -8.50 62.98 -17.50
N ASP A 441 -8.16 64.27 -17.51
CA ASP A 441 -8.29 65.26 -16.44
C ASP A 441 -7.65 65.04 -15.05
N ALA A 442 -6.68 65.89 -14.69
CA ALA A 442 -6.94 67.22 -14.12
C ALA A 442 -5.69 67.80 -13.41
N LYS A 443 -5.55 69.12 -13.53
CA LYS A 443 -4.70 70.04 -12.74
C LYS A 443 -4.77 69.71 -11.23
N GLU A 444 -3.71 69.86 -10.44
CA GLU A 444 -3.03 71.11 -10.05
C GLU A 444 -1.65 70.82 -9.45
#